data_AF-A0A7D4TQV8-F1
#
_entry.id   AF-A0A7D4TQV8-F1
#
_cell.length_a   1.000
_cell.length_b   1.000
_cell.length_c   1.000
_cell.angle_alpha   90.00
_cell.angle_beta   90.00
_cell.angle_gamma   90.00
#
_symmetry.space_group_name_H-M   'P 1'
#
loop_
_entity.id
_entity.type
_entity.pdbx_description
1 polymer ?
#
loop_
_entity_poly.entity_id
_entity_poly.type
_entity_poly.pdbx_seq_one_letter_code
_entity_poly.pdbx_strand_id
1 'polypeptide(L)' 'MKKFAIGFMIAGAVIMIIGLLIWPNLNHVNMVDSNAWTININGIKSFRWPVFIGGIIFVIGAMDTTTWNVPRGRRLG' A
#
# COMPACT_ATOMS: atom_id res chain seq x y z
N MET A 1 -11.02 -14.54 14.83
CA MET A 1 -9.89 -13.90 14.13
C MET A 1 -10.27 -13.29 12.78
N LYS A 2 -11.19 -13.90 12.00
CA LYS A 2 -11.65 -13.34 10.70
C LYS A 2 -12.07 -11.85 10.72
N LYS A 3 -12.71 -11.37 11.81
CA LYS A 3 -13.10 -9.96 11.95
C LYS A 3 -11.90 -9.00 12.00
N PHE A 4 -10.78 -9.44 12.60
CA PHE A 4 -9.54 -8.66 12.61
C PHE A 4 -8.88 -8.65 11.23
N ALA A 5 -8.84 -9.79 10.54
CA ALA A 5 -8.32 -9.89 9.17
C ALA A 5 -9.09 -8.96 8.19
N ILE A 6 -10.42 -8.99 8.26
CA ILE A 6 -11.28 -8.08 7.49
C ILE A 6 -11.02 -6.62 7.88
N GLY A 7 -10.82 -6.34 9.17
CA GLY A 7 -10.43 -5.02 9.66
C GLY A 7 -9.12 -4.51 9.05
N PHE A 8 -8.09 -5.35 8.97
CA PHE A 8 -6.82 -5.02 8.31
C PHE A 8 -7.00 -4.77 6.82
N MET A 9 -7.80 -5.56 6.12
CA MET A 9 -8.10 -5.32 4.70
C MET A 9 -8.79 -3.98 4.49
N ILE A 10 -9.80 -3.65 5.30
CA ILE A 10 -10.51 -2.37 5.21
C ILE A 10 -9.57 -1.20 5.52
N ALA A 11 -8.77 -1.31 6.60
CA ALA A 11 -7.81 -0.28 6.97
C ALA A 11 -6.75 -0.05 5.88
N GLY A 12 -6.20 -1.12 5.31
CA GLY A 12 -5.26 -1.03 4.18
C GLY A 12 -5.88 -0.35 2.95
N ALA A 13 -7.12 -0.71 2.60
CA ALA A 13 -7.85 -0.09 1.49
C ALA A 13 -8.07 1.41 1.71
N VAL A 14 -8.48 1.82 2.91
CA VAL A 14 -8.67 3.24 3.26
C VAL A 14 -7.35 4.01 3.15
N ILE A 15 -6.25 3.47 3.69
CA ILE A 15 -4.93 4.10 3.62
C ILE A 15 -4.46 4.25 2.15
N MET A 16 -4.72 3.25 1.30
CA MET A 16 -4.40 3.35 -0.13
C MET A 16 -5.19 4.46 -0.83
N ILE A 17 -6.50 4.55 -0.58
CA ILE A 17 -7.35 5.60 -1.16
C ILE A 17 -6.85 6.98 -0.72
N ILE A 18 -6.57 7.17 0.57
CA ILE A 18 -6.02 8.41 1.10
C ILE A 18 -4.68 8.74 0.43
N GLY A 19 -3.81 7.75 0.25
CA GLY A 19 -2.53 7.91 -0.44
C GLY A 19 -2.66 8.33 -1.90
N LEU A 20 -3.69 7.87 -2.60
CA LEU A 20 -3.98 8.27 -3.98
C LEU A 20 -4.53 9.70 -4.05
N LEU A 21 -5.35 10.11 -3.08
CA LEU A 21 -5.98 11.44 -3.05
C LEU A 21 -5.00 12.55 -2.64
N ILE A 22 -4.06 12.25 -1.74
CA ILE A 22 -3.14 13.26 -1.18
C ILE A 22 -1.94 13.49 -2.11
N TRP A 23 -1.64 12.58 -3.05
CA TRP A 23 -0.44 12.67 -3.87
C TRP A 23 -0.54 13.81 -4.91
N PRO A 24 0.18 14.94 -4.72
CA PRO A 24 0.18 16.00 -5.71
C PRO A 24 1.01 15.58 -6.92
N ASN A 25 0.71 16.14 -8.10
CA ASN A 25 1.58 15.99 -9.26
C ASN A 25 2.90 16.74 -8.97
N LEU A 26 3.95 16.05 -8.55
CA LEU A 26 5.25 16.60 -8.16
C LEU A 26 6.12 16.99 -9.37
N ASN A 27 5.47 17.35 -10.48
CA ASN A 27 6.12 17.79 -11.69
C ASN A 27 6.68 19.20 -11.50
N HIS A 28 7.80 19.32 -10.79
CA HIS A 28 8.56 20.55 -10.74
C HIS A 28 9.55 20.55 -11.91
N VAL A 29 9.34 21.47 -12.85
CA VAL A 29 10.28 21.73 -13.94
C VAL A 29 11.41 22.58 -13.37
N ASN A 30 12.66 22.11 -13.48
CA ASN A 30 13.80 22.91 -13.05
C ASN A 30 13.98 24.07 -14.05
N MET A 31 13.98 25.32 -13.57
CA MET A 31 14.07 26.51 -14.44
C MET A 31 15.46 26.68 -15.09
N VAL A 32 16.47 25.94 -14.62
CA VAL A 32 17.87 26.08 -15.06
C VAL A 32 18.36 24.83 -15.80
N ASP A 33 17.52 23.78 -15.93
CA ASP A 33 17.87 22.56 -16.64
C ASP A 33 17.36 22.63 -18.08
N SER A 34 18.20 22.30 -19.06
CA SER A 34 17.81 22.31 -20.48
C SER A 34 16.87 21.17 -20.84
N ASN A 35 16.79 20.15 -19.98
CA ASN A 35 15.88 19.04 -20.11
C ASN A 35 14.67 19.26 -19.21
N ALA A 36 13.46 19.16 -19.78
CA ALA A 36 12.18 19.21 -19.03
C ALA A 36 11.94 17.94 -18.18
N TRP A 37 13.00 17.37 -17.60
CA TRP A 37 12.87 16.24 -16.70
C TRP A 37 12.41 16.74 -15.34
N THR A 38 11.29 16.20 -14.88
CA THR A 38 10.74 16.48 -13.57
C THR A 38 11.62 15.82 -12.52
N ILE A 39 12.47 16.63 -11.90
CA ILE A 39 13.32 16.21 -10.79
C ILE A 39 12.39 16.06 -9.58
N ASN A 40 12.28 14.86 -9.01
CA ASN A 40 11.56 14.68 -7.75
C ASN A 40 12.35 15.39 -6.63
N ILE A 41 11.97 16.63 -6.31
CA ILE A 41 12.65 17.51 -5.34
C ILE A 41 12.66 16.93 -3.91
N ASN A 42 11.90 15.88 -3.63
CA ASN A 42 11.86 15.25 -2.31
C ASN A 42 11.81 13.73 -2.43
N GLY A 43 12.86 13.03 -2.00
CA GLY A 43 12.90 11.55 -1.94
C GLY A 43 11.69 10.91 -1.25
N ILE A 44 11.15 11.56 -0.21
CA ILE A 44 9.94 11.11 0.50
C ILE A 44 8.64 11.34 -0.30
N LYS A 45 8.69 12.22 -1.30
CA LYS A 45 7.61 12.49 -2.25
C LYS A 45 7.90 11.88 -3.63
N SER A 46 8.96 11.08 -3.80
CA SER A 46 9.24 10.36 -5.05
C SER A 46 8.40 9.09 -5.21
N PHE A 47 7.90 8.55 -4.09
CA PHE A 47 7.24 7.25 -4.06
C PHE A 47 6.00 7.31 -3.18
N ARG A 48 4.86 6.81 -3.68
CA ARG A 48 3.55 6.84 -3.02
C ARG A 48 3.50 5.99 -1.74
N TRP A 49 4.23 6.41 -0.71
CA TRP A 49 4.41 5.68 0.55
C TRP A 49 3.10 5.26 1.21
N PRO A 50 2.06 6.11 1.30
CA PRO A 50 0.81 5.68 1.91
C PRO A 50 0.13 4.57 1.11
N VAL A 51 0.20 4.61 -0.23
CA VAL A 51 -0.33 3.54 -1.10
C VAL A 51 0.41 2.23 -0.86
N PHE A 52 1.74 2.28 -0.77
CA PHE A 52 2.55 1.09 -0.50
C PHE A 52 2.28 0.48 0.88
N ILE A 53 2.26 1.30 1.93
CA ILE A 53 1.98 0.85 3.31
C ILE A 53 0.55 0.27 3.40
N GLY A 54 -0.43 0.94 2.80
CA GLY A 54 -1.80 0.43 2.74
C GLY A 54 -1.89 -0.92 2.02
N GLY A 55 -1.12 -1.11 0.95
CA GLY A 55 -1.01 -2.38 0.23
C GLY A 55 -0.44 -3.52 1.09
N ILE A 56 0.62 -3.26 1.86
CA ILE A 56 1.19 -4.26 2.79
C ILE A 56 0.14 -4.68 3.82
N ILE A 57 -0.52 -3.72 4.45
CA ILE A 57 -1.55 -3.97 5.47
C ILE A 57 -2.72 -4.79 4.88
N PHE A 58 -3.13 -4.46 3.65
CA PHE A 58 -4.17 -5.20 2.95
C PHE A 58 -3.76 -6.65 2.68
N VAL A 59 -2.54 -6.89 2.20
CA VAL A 59 -2.01 -8.23 1.91
C VAL A 59 -1.91 -9.07 3.19
N ILE A 60 -1.45 -8.50 4.30
CA ILE A 60 -1.41 -9.18 5.60
C ILE A 60 -2.82 -9.65 6.01
N GLY A 61 -3.82 -8.77 5.91
CA GLY A 61 -5.21 -9.13 6.18
C GLY A 61 -5.71 -10.24 5.26
N ALA A 62 -5.39 -10.17 3.96
CA ALA A 62 -5.78 -11.20 2.99
C ALA A 62 -5.12 -12.56 3.29
N MET A 63 -3.83 -12.58 3.63
CA MET A 63 -3.10 -13.82 3.97
C MET A 63 -3.64 -14.47 5.25
N ASP A 64 -4.05 -13.67 6.25
CA ASP A 64 -4.71 -14.21 7.43
C ASP A 64 -6.07 -14.84 7.05
N THR A 65 -6.85 -14.23 6.14
CA THR A 65 -8.12 -14.87 5.72
C THR A 65 -7.95 -16.19 4.97
N THR A 66 -6.89 -16.34 4.16
CA THR A 66 -6.64 -17.56 3.37
C THR A 66 -6.00 -18.68 4.19
N THR A 67 -5.07 -18.36 5.11
CA THR A 67 -4.44 -19.35 6.00
C THR A 67 -5.43 -20.03 6.96
N TRP A 68 -6.49 -19.34 7.38
CA TRP A 68 -7.57 -19.94 8.18
C TRP A 68 -8.48 -20.89 7.40
N ASN A 69 -8.53 -20.78 6.07
CA ASN A 69 -9.32 -21.67 5.21
C ASN A 69 -8.51 -22.88 4.73
N VAL A 70 -7.20 -22.93 5.00
CA VAL A 70 -6.43 -24.16 4.82
C VAL A 70 -6.90 -25.15 5.88
N PRO A 71 -7.47 -26.32 5.49
CA PRO A 71 -7.80 -27.35 6.48
C PRO A 71 -6.47 -27.79 7.09
N ARG A 72 -6.22 -27.36 8.34
CA ARG A 72 -5.06 -27.83 9.11
C ARG A 72 -5.09 -29.34 9.04
N GLY A 73 -4.02 -29.91 8.48
CA GLY A 73 -3.92 -31.31 8.13
C GLY A 73 -4.59 -32.21 9.16
N ARG A 74 -5.54 -33.01 8.64
CA ARG A 74 -6.01 -34.30 9.15
C ARG A 74 -5.01 -34.87 10.15
N ARG A 75 -5.39 -34.98 11.43
CA ARG A 75 -4.65 -35.76 12.42
C ARG A 75 -4.44 -37.15 11.80
N LEU A 76 -3.21 -37.46 11.42
CA LEU A 76 -2.81 -38.83 11.13
C LEU A 76 -2.85 -39.54 12.48
N GLY A 77 -3.94 -40.25 12.71
CA GLY A 77 -4.01 -41.30 13.72
C GLY A 77 -3.32 -42.57 13.23
#